data_AF-A0A8S9KHH9-F1
#
_entry.id   AF-A0A8S9KHH9-F1
#
_cell.length_a   1.000
_cell.length_b   1.000
_cell.length_c   1.000
_cell.angle_alpha   90.00
_cell.angle_beta   90.00
_cell.angle_gamma   90.00
#
_symmetry.space_group_name_H-M   'P 1'
#
loop_
_entity.id
_entity.type
_entity.pdbx_description
1 polymer ?
#
loop_
_entity_poly.entity_id
_entity_poly.type
_entity_poly.pdbx_seq_one_letter_code
_entity_poly.pdbx_strand_id
1 'polypeptide(L)'
;MFPSSYRSGLRSYPLELLTTLLIDLDESNVALKTEALNDVKEHLNACLVRQETSDREFKLLSRIVSRVSVDFFIESIPWEELSSFIVSLNDKKMLLMFGELPTVLDEGFLKPLLEKDLAFKIVKGLFHQNRDFDDEEWCLALEAGFNLMLQLINLERKDLVWDSVYAIVSSVWEMVNVRKRDMVVRKGLLRLVRKVRSEALRFRGREYEFVSRLALMIKRIDGLGDDTKIAAKMIHEVLDRYYMGGTGLDSGFVQGLIGMHSA
;
A
#
# COMPACT_ATOMS: atom_id res chain seq x y z
N MET A 1 29.82 -18.10 -22.81
CA MET A 1 29.34 -17.91 -21.43
C MET A 1 29.70 -16.49 -21.03
N PHE A 2 28.77 -15.54 -21.14
CA PHE A 2 29.04 -14.12 -20.85
C PHE A 2 28.74 -13.81 -19.38
N PRO A 3 29.45 -12.87 -18.74
CA PRO A 3 29.32 -12.62 -17.30
C PRO A 3 27.95 -12.02 -16.99
N SER A 4 27.30 -12.50 -15.91
CA SER A 4 25.96 -12.11 -15.46
C SER A 4 25.80 -10.60 -15.17
N SER A 5 26.90 -9.88 -14.94
CA SER A 5 26.93 -8.45 -14.63
C SER A 5 26.47 -7.55 -15.80
N TYR A 6 26.66 -7.96 -17.06
CA TYR A 6 26.25 -7.14 -18.21
C TYR A 6 24.74 -7.18 -18.52
N ARG A 7 23.99 -8.16 -17.97
CA ARG A 7 22.56 -8.35 -18.27
C ARG A 7 21.62 -7.61 -17.31
N SER A 8 22.05 -7.30 -16.10
CA SER A 8 21.25 -6.57 -15.11
C SER A 8 20.99 -5.11 -15.54
N GLY A 9 21.99 -4.46 -16.14
CA GLY A 9 21.84 -3.11 -16.73
C GLY A 9 20.87 -3.08 -17.92
N LEU A 10 20.79 -4.16 -18.70
CA LEU A 10 19.93 -4.26 -19.89
C LEU A 10 18.45 -4.55 -19.54
N ARG A 11 18.15 -5.18 -18.40
CA ARG A 11 16.77 -5.45 -17.96
C ARG A 11 16.15 -4.27 -17.23
N SER A 12 16.94 -3.47 -16.52
CA SER A 12 16.44 -2.31 -15.76
C SER A 12 15.83 -1.23 -16.66
N TYR A 13 16.46 -0.90 -17.80
CA TYR A 13 15.98 0.15 -18.70
C TYR A 13 14.58 -0.15 -19.30
N PRO A 14 14.31 -1.34 -19.86
CA PRO A 14 12.96 -1.69 -20.32
C PRO A 14 11.91 -1.69 -19.21
N LEU A 15 12.27 -2.12 -17.99
CA LEU A 15 11.35 -2.08 -16.85
C LEU A 15 11.00 -0.64 -16.45
N GLU A 16 11.98 0.27 -16.49
CA GLU A 16 11.75 1.69 -16.22
C GLU A 16 10.87 2.34 -17.27
N LEU A 17 11.12 2.05 -18.56
CA LEU A 17 10.30 2.52 -19.64
C LEU A 17 8.86 2.01 -19.51
N LEU A 18 8.68 0.72 -19.25
CA LEU A 18 7.35 0.13 -19.05
C LEU A 18 6.64 0.73 -17.83
N THR A 19 7.36 0.91 -16.72
CA THR A 19 6.79 1.55 -15.52
C THR A 19 6.31 2.97 -15.83
N THR A 20 7.08 3.74 -16.62
CA THR A 20 6.73 5.11 -17.00
C THR A 20 5.48 5.12 -17.90
N LEU A 21 5.45 4.27 -18.93
CA LEU A 21 4.29 4.16 -19.82
C LEU A 21 3.03 3.74 -19.08
N LEU A 22 3.14 2.82 -18.12
CA LEU A 22 2.01 2.38 -17.30
C LEU A 22 1.50 3.47 -16.35
N ILE A 23 2.38 4.34 -15.85
CA ILE A 23 1.99 5.54 -15.08
C ILE A 23 1.26 6.52 -15.99
N ASP A 24 1.79 6.83 -17.17
CA ASP A 24 1.16 7.76 -18.12
C ASP A 24 -0.25 7.29 -18.53
N LEU A 25 -0.43 5.97 -18.69
CA LEU A 25 -1.74 5.37 -18.96
C LEU A 25 -2.71 5.50 -17.78
N ASP A 26 -2.24 5.28 -16.54
CA ASP A 26 -3.06 5.46 -15.33
C ASP A 26 -3.50 6.92 -15.17
N GLU A 27 -2.57 7.87 -15.33
CA GLU A 27 -2.87 9.31 -15.26
C GLU A 27 -3.84 9.77 -16.36
N SER A 28 -3.83 9.09 -17.51
CA SER A 28 -4.76 9.32 -18.61
C SER A 28 -6.10 8.57 -18.46
N ASN A 29 -6.30 7.83 -17.37
CA ASN A 29 -7.46 6.95 -17.14
C ASN A 29 -7.71 5.95 -18.29
N VAL A 30 -6.64 5.44 -18.90
CA VAL A 30 -6.71 4.46 -19.98
C VAL A 30 -6.52 3.06 -19.41
N ALA A 31 -7.57 2.23 -19.48
CA ALA A 31 -7.50 0.82 -19.12
C ALA A 31 -6.78 0.01 -20.19
N LEU A 32 -6.08 -1.05 -19.77
CA LEU A 32 -5.55 -2.06 -20.69
C LEU A 32 -6.72 -2.83 -21.31
N LYS A 33 -6.62 -3.16 -22.60
CA LYS A 33 -7.63 -3.99 -23.27
C LYS A 33 -7.66 -5.39 -22.68
N THR A 34 -8.85 -5.91 -22.40
CA THR A 34 -9.05 -7.28 -21.88
C THR A 34 -8.37 -8.34 -22.74
N GLU A 35 -8.36 -8.17 -24.06
CA GLU A 35 -7.69 -9.05 -25.03
C GLU A 35 -6.18 -9.19 -24.78
N ALA A 36 -5.54 -8.12 -24.32
CA ALA A 36 -4.10 -8.09 -24.04
C ALA A 36 -3.76 -8.50 -22.60
N LEU A 37 -4.74 -8.56 -21.70
CA LEU A 37 -4.50 -8.88 -20.29
C LEU A 37 -3.87 -10.28 -20.17
N ASN A 38 -4.44 -11.32 -20.77
CA ASN A 38 -3.90 -12.68 -20.65
C ASN A 38 -2.44 -12.78 -21.11
N ASP A 39 -2.09 -12.17 -22.25
CA ASP A 39 -0.70 -12.13 -22.73
C ASP A 39 0.21 -11.43 -21.70
N VAL A 40 -0.24 -10.28 -21.16
CA VAL A 40 0.51 -9.56 -20.11
C VAL A 40 0.66 -10.41 -18.84
N LYS A 41 -0.38 -11.15 -18.43
CA LYS A 41 -0.35 -12.07 -17.27
C LYS A 41 0.75 -13.11 -17.44
N GLU A 42 0.77 -13.79 -18.59
CA GLU A 42 1.73 -14.85 -18.88
C GLU A 42 3.17 -14.32 -18.85
N HIS A 43 3.41 -13.17 -19.48
CA HIS A 43 4.73 -12.54 -19.49
C HIS A 43 5.16 -12.09 -18.09
N LEU A 44 4.26 -11.50 -17.30
CA LEU A 44 4.55 -11.09 -15.93
C LEU A 44 4.83 -12.29 -15.03
N ASN A 45 4.03 -13.36 -15.12
CA ASN A 45 4.28 -14.60 -14.38
C ASN A 45 5.66 -15.17 -14.72
N ALA A 46 6.03 -15.22 -15.99
CA ALA A 46 7.36 -15.64 -16.41
C ALA A 46 8.48 -14.73 -15.85
N CYS A 47 8.23 -13.42 -15.77
CA CYS A 47 9.16 -12.46 -15.16
C CYS A 47 9.30 -12.64 -13.65
N LEU A 48 8.21 -12.92 -12.93
CA LEU A 48 8.17 -13.13 -11.48
C LEU A 48 8.90 -14.43 -11.11
N VAL A 49 8.66 -15.52 -11.84
CA VAL A 49 9.33 -16.82 -11.65
C VAL A 49 10.83 -16.74 -11.93
N ARG A 50 11.22 -15.95 -12.94
CA ARG A 50 12.63 -15.64 -13.20
C ARG A 50 13.12 -14.66 -12.14
N GLN A 51 13.42 -15.21 -10.95
CA GLN A 51 13.88 -14.51 -9.77
C GLN A 51 14.74 -13.30 -10.14
N GLU A 52 14.29 -12.15 -9.67
CA GLU A 52 14.95 -10.90 -9.97
C GLU A 52 16.29 -10.79 -9.28
N THR A 53 17.19 -10.06 -9.93
CA THR A 53 18.59 -10.01 -9.52
C THR A 53 18.91 -8.88 -8.54
N SER A 54 18.05 -7.86 -8.42
CA SER A 54 18.28 -6.71 -7.53
C SER A 54 16.99 -6.14 -6.91
N ASP A 55 17.13 -5.45 -5.76
CA ASP A 55 16.00 -4.78 -5.08
C ASP A 55 15.37 -3.66 -5.91
N ARG A 56 16.16 -3.00 -6.78
CA ARG A 56 15.65 -1.98 -7.71
C ARG A 56 14.72 -2.61 -8.74
N GLU A 57 15.12 -3.73 -9.33
CA GLU A 57 14.27 -4.47 -10.28
C GLU A 57 12.99 -4.95 -9.59
N PHE A 58 13.06 -5.39 -8.32
CA PHE A 58 11.87 -5.78 -7.54
C PHE A 58 10.90 -4.65 -7.33
N LYS A 59 11.44 -3.48 -7.03
CA LYS A 59 10.62 -2.29 -6.87
C LYS A 59 9.95 -1.85 -8.18
N LEU A 60 10.62 -2.02 -9.32
CA LEU A 60 10.02 -1.73 -10.62
C LEU A 60 8.97 -2.78 -10.96
N LEU A 61 9.26 -4.07 -10.77
CA LEU A 61 8.31 -5.14 -11.09
C LEU A 61 7.07 -5.09 -10.20
N SER A 62 7.21 -4.80 -8.91
CA SER A 62 6.05 -4.63 -8.01
C SER A 62 5.12 -3.49 -8.43
N ARG A 63 5.67 -2.38 -8.95
CA ARG A 63 4.86 -1.29 -9.52
C ARG A 63 4.14 -1.68 -10.81
N ILE A 64 4.84 -2.39 -11.70
CA ILE A 64 4.25 -2.91 -12.94
C ILE A 64 3.10 -3.88 -12.60
N VAL A 65 3.35 -4.84 -11.70
CA VAL A 65 2.33 -5.80 -11.23
C VAL A 65 1.15 -5.07 -10.60
N SER A 66 1.41 -4.09 -9.72
CA SER A 66 0.35 -3.28 -9.09
C SER A 66 -0.54 -2.63 -10.14
N ARG A 67 0.03 -1.90 -11.10
CA ARG A 67 -0.76 -1.19 -12.13
C ARG A 67 -1.54 -2.16 -13.01
N VAL A 68 -0.92 -3.24 -13.47
CA VAL A 68 -1.60 -4.23 -14.31
C VAL A 68 -2.73 -4.90 -13.55
N SER A 69 -2.50 -5.23 -12.27
CA SER A 69 -3.48 -5.92 -11.44
C SER A 69 -4.79 -5.15 -11.23
N VAL A 70 -4.77 -3.81 -11.33
CA VAL A 70 -5.98 -2.98 -11.32
C VAL A 70 -6.99 -3.47 -12.38
N ASP A 71 -6.54 -3.60 -13.62
CA ASP A 71 -7.42 -3.98 -14.73
C ASP A 71 -7.88 -5.44 -14.59
N PHE A 72 -7.00 -6.35 -14.12
CA PHE A 72 -7.37 -7.75 -13.85
C PHE A 72 -8.50 -7.88 -12.85
N PHE A 73 -8.38 -7.22 -11.70
CA PHE A 73 -9.35 -7.37 -10.63
C PHE A 73 -10.65 -6.62 -10.93
N ILE A 74 -10.60 -5.50 -11.66
CA ILE A 74 -11.82 -4.84 -12.18
C ILE A 74 -12.58 -5.78 -13.12
N GLU A 75 -11.86 -6.45 -14.02
CA GLU A 75 -12.44 -7.44 -14.95
C GLU A 75 -12.76 -8.78 -14.25
N SER A 76 -12.57 -8.88 -12.94
CA SER A 76 -12.80 -10.10 -12.14
C SER A 76 -12.02 -11.33 -12.66
N ILE A 77 -10.84 -11.09 -13.23
CA ILE A 77 -9.95 -12.15 -13.73
C ILE A 77 -9.06 -12.64 -12.58
N PRO A 78 -9.12 -13.92 -12.20
CA PRO A 78 -8.30 -14.46 -11.12
C PRO A 78 -6.79 -14.46 -11.43
N TRP A 79 -5.98 -14.22 -10.40
CA TRP A 79 -4.51 -14.25 -10.50
C TRP A 79 -3.87 -15.06 -9.36
N GLU A 80 -4.24 -16.33 -9.26
CA GLU A 80 -3.76 -17.27 -8.23
C GLU A 80 -2.23 -17.41 -8.23
N GLU A 81 -1.59 -17.36 -9.40
CA GLU A 81 -0.15 -17.47 -9.55
C GLU A 81 0.59 -16.32 -8.85
N LEU A 82 0.02 -15.11 -8.88
CA LEU A 82 0.57 -13.95 -8.20
C LEU A 82 0.43 -14.09 -6.68
N SER A 83 -0.71 -14.56 -6.18
CA SER A 83 -0.89 -14.81 -4.74
C SER A 83 0.14 -15.84 -4.23
N SER A 84 0.33 -16.93 -4.99
CA SER A 84 1.31 -17.99 -4.68
C SER A 84 2.75 -17.48 -4.72
N PHE A 85 3.06 -16.63 -5.71
CA PHE A 85 4.36 -15.98 -5.80
C PHE A 85 4.62 -15.10 -4.57
N ILE A 86 3.66 -14.25 -4.18
CA ILE A 86 3.80 -13.37 -3.02
C ILE A 86 4.05 -14.18 -1.74
N VAL A 87 3.30 -15.27 -1.52
CA VAL A 87 3.52 -16.20 -0.38
C VAL A 87 4.95 -16.71 -0.32
N SER A 88 5.56 -16.99 -1.48
CA SER A 88 6.93 -17.52 -1.55
C SER A 88 8.04 -16.49 -1.27
N LEU A 89 7.70 -15.20 -1.19
CA LEU A 89 8.67 -14.14 -0.96
C LEU A 89 9.14 -14.07 0.50
N ASN A 90 10.36 -13.57 0.69
CA ASN A 90 10.84 -13.14 2.00
C ASN A 90 10.00 -11.95 2.52
N ASP A 91 10.06 -11.69 3.82
CA ASP A 91 9.21 -10.69 4.50
C ASP A 91 9.27 -9.32 3.82
N LYS A 92 10.48 -8.79 3.56
CA LYS A 92 10.66 -7.47 2.95
C LYS A 92 10.05 -7.37 1.54
N LYS A 93 10.30 -8.37 0.69
CA LYS A 93 9.75 -8.41 -0.68
C LYS A 93 8.24 -8.63 -0.68
N MET A 94 7.73 -9.45 0.24
CA MET A 94 6.30 -9.65 0.44
C MET A 94 5.61 -8.34 0.84
N LEU A 95 6.13 -7.63 1.85
CA LEU A 95 5.58 -6.34 2.29
C LEU A 95 5.61 -5.31 1.17
N LEU A 96 6.70 -5.23 0.41
CA LEU A 96 6.81 -4.34 -0.74
C LEU A 96 5.78 -4.68 -1.84
N MET A 97 5.73 -5.93 -2.29
CA MET A 97 4.79 -6.34 -3.33
C MET A 97 3.35 -6.12 -2.90
N PHE A 98 2.99 -6.56 -1.68
CA PHE A 98 1.63 -6.43 -1.17
C PHE A 98 1.22 -4.96 -0.90
N GLY A 99 2.12 -4.13 -0.39
CA GLY A 99 1.86 -2.71 -0.17
C GLY A 99 1.59 -1.94 -1.48
N GLU A 100 2.23 -2.34 -2.58
CA GLU A 100 2.03 -1.74 -3.90
C GLU A 100 0.68 -2.13 -4.52
N LEU A 101 0.16 -3.35 -4.27
CA LEU A 101 -1.09 -3.85 -4.88
C LEU A 101 -2.32 -2.93 -4.68
N PRO A 102 -3.22 -2.81 -5.65
CA PRO A 102 -4.40 -1.94 -5.57
C PRO A 102 -5.41 -2.43 -4.52
N THR A 103 -6.37 -1.57 -4.16
CA THR A 103 -7.36 -1.84 -3.09
C THR A 103 -8.56 -2.70 -3.50
N VAL A 104 -8.58 -3.12 -4.77
CA VAL A 104 -9.70 -3.83 -5.41
C VAL A 104 -9.48 -5.35 -5.50
N LEU A 105 -8.75 -5.95 -4.56
CA LEU A 105 -8.41 -7.38 -4.64
C LEU A 105 -9.63 -8.24 -4.32
N ASP A 106 -9.77 -9.37 -5.01
CA ASP A 106 -10.82 -10.34 -4.69
C ASP A 106 -10.48 -11.18 -3.44
N GLU A 107 -11.52 -11.72 -2.81
CA GLU A 107 -11.37 -12.54 -1.59
C GLU A 107 -10.53 -13.81 -1.84
N GLY A 108 -10.68 -14.41 -3.03
CA GLY A 108 -9.94 -15.61 -3.43
C GLY A 108 -8.43 -15.36 -3.52
N PHE A 109 -8.03 -14.19 -4.01
CA PHE A 109 -6.64 -13.74 -4.06
C PHE A 109 -6.07 -13.47 -2.66
N LEU A 110 -6.86 -12.87 -1.78
CA LEU A 110 -6.42 -12.48 -0.43
C LEU A 110 -6.31 -13.65 0.54
N LYS A 111 -7.18 -14.65 0.42
CA LYS A 111 -7.26 -15.77 1.35
C LYS A 111 -5.91 -16.50 1.54
N PRO A 112 -5.18 -16.91 0.48
CA PRO A 112 -3.86 -17.54 0.65
C PRO A 112 -2.85 -16.66 1.39
N LEU A 113 -2.92 -15.33 1.21
CA LEU A 113 -2.00 -14.39 1.88
C LEU A 113 -2.29 -14.30 3.38
N LEU A 114 -3.58 -14.23 3.74
CA LEU A 114 -4.02 -14.20 5.13
C LEU A 114 -3.70 -15.50 5.86
N GLU A 115 -3.84 -16.65 5.20
CA GLU A 115 -3.51 -17.97 5.74
C GLU A 115 -1.99 -18.22 5.86
N LYS A 116 -1.15 -17.44 5.16
CA LYS A 116 0.31 -17.60 5.08
C LYS A 116 1.07 -16.44 5.74
N ASP A 117 0.58 -16.00 6.89
CA ASP A 117 1.28 -15.10 7.81
C ASP A 117 1.45 -13.65 7.34
N LEU A 118 0.70 -13.16 6.34
CA LEU A 118 0.79 -11.76 5.92
C LEU A 118 0.59 -10.78 7.10
N ALA A 119 -0.46 -11.00 7.89
CA ALA A 119 -0.76 -10.17 9.06
C ALA A 119 0.37 -10.23 10.10
N PHE A 120 0.92 -11.42 10.35
CA PHE A 120 2.05 -11.59 11.26
C PHE A 120 3.30 -10.85 10.78
N LYS A 121 3.61 -10.91 9.48
CA LYS A 121 4.76 -10.21 8.89
C LYS A 121 4.61 -8.70 8.94
N ILE A 122 3.40 -8.18 8.73
CA ILE A 122 3.09 -6.75 8.92
C ILE A 122 3.36 -6.34 10.36
N VAL A 123 2.80 -7.06 11.35
CA VAL A 123 2.99 -6.76 12.78
C VAL A 123 4.47 -6.86 13.17
N LYS A 124 5.18 -7.89 12.69
CA LYS A 124 6.62 -8.06 12.91
C LYS A 124 7.41 -6.86 12.36
N GLY A 125 7.10 -6.39 11.15
CA GLY A 125 7.75 -5.20 10.57
C GLY A 125 7.42 -3.91 11.32
N LEU A 126 6.20 -3.77 11.86
CA LEU A 126 5.77 -2.60 12.64
C LEU A 126 6.44 -2.52 14.02
N PHE A 127 6.71 -3.65 14.67
CA PHE A 127 7.21 -3.69 16.06
C PHE A 127 8.62 -4.26 16.21
N HIS A 128 9.35 -4.49 15.12
CA HIS A 128 10.65 -5.17 15.09
C HIS A 128 11.55 -4.74 16.27
N GLN A 129 11.93 -5.68 17.13
CA GLN A 129 12.54 -5.43 18.45
C GLN A 129 14.07 -5.53 18.47
N ASN A 130 14.71 -5.84 17.35
CA ASN A 130 16.16 -6.08 17.30
C ASN A 130 16.97 -4.79 17.14
N ARG A 131 18.25 -4.84 17.54
CA ARG A 131 19.19 -3.71 17.51
C ARG A 131 19.37 -3.10 16.11
N ASP A 132 19.17 -3.91 15.06
CA ASP A 132 19.27 -3.50 13.66
C ASP A 132 17.88 -3.14 13.10
N PHE A 133 17.29 -2.07 13.64
CA PHE A 133 16.00 -1.59 13.16
C PHE A 133 16.11 -1.07 11.71
N ASP A 134 15.51 -1.79 10.76
CA ASP A 134 15.43 -1.39 9.36
C ASP A 134 14.26 -0.41 9.16
N ASP A 135 14.59 0.88 9.02
CA ASP A 135 13.62 1.95 8.74
C ASP A 135 12.80 1.70 7.47
N GLU A 136 13.39 1.02 6.49
CA GLU A 136 12.68 0.67 5.26
C GLU A 136 11.67 -0.44 5.51
N GLU A 137 12.01 -1.47 6.28
CA GLU A 137 11.08 -2.55 6.64
C GLU A 137 9.86 -2.02 7.40
N TRP A 138 10.06 -1.09 8.33
CA TRP A 138 8.94 -0.43 9.02
C TRP A 138 8.04 0.35 8.06
N CYS A 139 8.63 1.11 7.12
CA CYS A 139 7.85 1.84 6.11
C CYS A 139 7.03 0.88 5.24
N LEU A 140 7.63 -0.24 4.81
CA LEU A 140 6.96 -1.26 4.00
C LEU A 140 5.83 -1.95 4.78
N ALA A 141 6.05 -2.22 6.07
CA ALA A 141 5.03 -2.79 6.95
C ALA A 141 3.86 -1.82 7.17
N LEU A 142 4.13 -0.52 7.30
CA LEU A 142 3.09 0.51 7.38
C LEU A 142 2.25 0.57 6.09
N GLU A 143 2.89 0.55 4.91
CA GLU A 143 2.20 0.54 3.62
C GLU A 143 1.36 -0.73 3.42
N ALA A 144 1.94 -1.91 3.70
CA ALA A 144 1.26 -3.19 3.60
C ALA A 144 0.09 -3.29 4.59
N GLY A 145 0.28 -2.85 5.84
CA GLY A 145 -0.78 -2.80 6.84
C GLY A 145 -1.91 -1.86 6.46
N PHE A 146 -1.57 -0.68 5.94
CA PHE A 146 -2.55 0.26 5.38
C PHE A 146 -3.34 -0.36 4.23
N ASN A 147 -2.66 -1.02 3.29
CA ASN A 147 -3.31 -1.68 2.17
C ASN A 147 -4.24 -2.81 2.66
N LEU A 148 -3.78 -3.64 3.60
CA LEU A 148 -4.57 -4.72 4.19
C LEU A 148 -5.86 -4.20 4.84
N MET A 149 -5.79 -3.09 5.58
CA MET A 149 -6.98 -2.51 6.21
C MET A 149 -8.03 -2.10 5.19
N LEU A 150 -7.62 -1.50 4.06
CA LEU A 150 -8.54 -1.12 2.99
C LEU A 150 -9.21 -2.35 2.36
N GLN A 151 -8.47 -3.43 2.17
CA GLN A 151 -9.03 -4.71 1.72
C GLN A 151 -10.05 -5.28 2.72
N LEU A 152 -9.71 -5.28 4.02
CA LEU A 152 -10.57 -5.82 5.06
C LEU A 152 -11.89 -5.03 5.20
N ILE A 153 -11.87 -3.71 4.92
CA ILE A 153 -13.08 -2.89 4.84
C ILE A 153 -13.96 -3.32 3.67
N ASN A 154 -13.35 -3.60 2.51
CA ASN A 154 -14.07 -4.07 1.33
C ASN A 154 -14.68 -5.46 1.54
N LEU A 155 -14.00 -6.32 2.29
CA LEU A 155 -14.47 -7.66 2.69
C LEU A 155 -15.38 -7.65 3.94
N GLU A 156 -15.72 -6.47 4.49
CA GLU A 156 -16.55 -6.30 5.68
C GLU A 156 -16.04 -7.01 6.96
N ARG A 157 -14.73 -7.28 7.04
CA ARG A 157 -14.04 -7.92 8.17
C ARG A 157 -13.68 -6.93 9.27
N LYS A 158 -14.71 -6.32 9.88
CA LYS A 158 -14.58 -5.23 10.86
C LYS A 158 -13.74 -5.61 12.10
N ASP A 159 -13.76 -6.88 12.48
CA ASP A 159 -12.97 -7.45 13.58
C ASP A 159 -11.46 -7.21 13.36
N LEU A 160 -10.97 -7.58 12.18
CA LEU A 160 -9.54 -7.52 11.85
C LEU A 160 -9.06 -6.09 11.53
N VAL A 161 -9.98 -5.20 11.15
CA VAL A 161 -9.66 -3.78 10.86
C VAL A 161 -9.16 -3.07 12.12
N TRP A 162 -9.83 -3.26 13.26
CA TRP A 162 -9.47 -2.53 14.49
C TRP A 162 -8.14 -3.00 15.10
N ASP A 163 -7.85 -4.30 15.04
CA ASP A 163 -6.55 -4.83 15.48
C ASP A 163 -5.41 -4.22 14.65
N SER A 164 -5.62 -4.07 13.34
CA SER A 164 -4.67 -3.46 12.42
C SER A 164 -4.49 -1.95 12.68
N VAL A 165 -5.59 -1.22 12.95
CA VAL A 165 -5.53 0.20 13.36
C VAL A 165 -4.74 0.36 14.64
N TYR A 166 -5.04 -0.45 15.65
CA TYR A 166 -4.33 -0.41 16.93
C TYR A 166 -2.83 -0.69 16.75
N ALA A 167 -2.47 -1.70 15.94
CA ALA A 167 -1.08 -2.03 15.64
C ALA A 167 -0.34 -0.85 14.98
N ILE A 168 -0.94 -0.22 13.97
CA ILE A 168 -0.33 0.92 13.26
C ILE A 168 -0.18 2.13 14.17
N VAL A 169 -1.25 2.54 14.86
CA VAL A 169 -1.22 3.72 15.74
C VAL A 169 -0.22 3.52 16.88
N SER A 170 -0.20 2.34 17.50
CA SER A 170 0.76 2.02 18.57
C SER A 170 2.19 1.99 18.05
N SER A 171 2.42 1.44 16.87
CA SER A 171 3.74 1.40 16.23
C SER A 171 4.25 2.82 15.89
N VAL A 172 3.38 3.70 15.37
CA VAL A 172 3.74 5.11 15.15
C VAL A 172 4.08 5.80 16.47
N TRP A 173 3.27 5.60 17.52
CA TRP A 173 3.54 6.17 18.84
C TRP A 173 4.89 5.70 19.38
N GLU A 174 5.22 4.41 19.26
CA GLU A 174 6.50 3.85 19.70
C GLU A 174 7.68 4.43 18.92
N MET A 175 7.54 4.56 17.59
CA MET A 175 8.56 5.15 16.72
C MET A 175 8.91 6.58 17.13
N VAL A 176 7.90 7.37 17.49
CA VAL A 176 8.08 8.77 17.91
C VAL A 176 8.61 8.86 19.33
N ASN A 177 7.95 8.19 20.28
CA ASN A 177 8.14 8.45 21.70
C ASN A 177 9.24 7.60 22.33
N VAL A 178 9.40 6.36 21.89
CA VAL A 178 10.41 5.43 22.42
C VAL A 178 11.67 5.48 21.57
N ARG A 179 11.51 5.31 20.25
CA ARG A 179 12.65 5.16 19.33
C ARG A 179 13.22 6.49 18.83
N LYS A 180 12.49 7.60 19.02
CA LYS A 180 12.87 8.95 18.59
C LYS A 180 13.14 9.05 17.08
N ARG A 181 12.39 8.30 16.26
CA ARG A 181 12.52 8.20 14.80
C ARG A 181 11.40 8.93 14.05
N ASP A 182 11.12 10.17 14.43
CA ASP A 182 10.05 11.00 13.82
C ASP A 182 10.22 11.16 12.29
N MET A 183 11.47 11.31 11.80
CA MET A 183 11.75 11.41 10.36
C MET A 183 11.34 10.14 9.58
N VAL A 184 11.42 8.96 10.20
CA VAL A 184 11.03 7.68 9.59
C VAL A 184 9.51 7.59 9.52
N VAL A 185 8.83 8.03 10.58
CA VAL A 185 7.36 8.15 10.58
C VAL A 185 6.92 9.09 9.46
N ARG A 186 7.53 10.27 9.34
CA ARG A 186 7.26 11.21 8.23
C ARG A 186 7.43 10.55 6.86
N LYS A 187 8.52 9.81 6.66
CA LYS A 187 8.77 9.07 5.42
C LYS A 187 7.64 8.07 5.15
N GLY A 188 7.25 7.27 6.13
CA GLY A 188 6.14 6.32 6.01
C GLY A 188 4.81 7.00 5.68
N LEU A 189 4.47 8.09 6.37
CA LEU A 189 3.24 8.85 6.09
C LEU A 189 3.23 9.45 4.69
N LEU A 190 4.35 9.97 4.19
CA LEU A 190 4.44 10.46 2.81
C LEU A 190 4.23 9.35 1.78
N ARG A 191 4.53 8.09 2.11
CA ARG A 191 4.18 6.96 1.26
C ARG A 191 2.69 6.67 1.28
N LEU A 192 2.06 6.71 2.46
CA LEU A 192 0.60 6.61 2.58
C LEU A 192 -0.10 7.74 1.80
N VAL A 193 0.43 8.97 1.80
CA VAL A 193 -0.09 10.06 0.96
C VAL A 193 -0.06 9.70 -0.53
N ARG A 194 1.01 9.08 -1.02
CA ARG A 194 1.10 8.62 -2.42
C ARG A 194 0.10 7.52 -2.71
N LYS A 195 -0.02 6.53 -1.81
CA LYS A 195 -0.97 5.43 -1.94
C LYS A 195 -2.43 5.92 -1.94
N VAL A 196 -2.76 6.82 -1.03
CA VAL A 196 -4.09 7.43 -0.97
C VAL A 196 -4.36 8.22 -2.24
N ARG A 197 -3.38 8.94 -2.79
CA ARG A 197 -3.55 9.64 -4.07
C ARG A 197 -3.84 8.69 -5.23
N SER A 198 -3.11 7.57 -5.33
CA SER A 198 -3.31 6.60 -6.42
C SER A 198 -4.66 5.87 -6.31
N GLU A 199 -5.16 5.67 -5.08
CA GLU A 199 -6.41 4.93 -4.83
C GLU A 199 -7.64 5.83 -4.63
N ALA A 200 -7.48 7.15 -4.50
CA ALA A 200 -8.55 8.06 -4.06
C ALA A 200 -9.80 7.99 -4.94
N LEU A 201 -9.65 7.83 -6.26
CA LEU A 201 -10.77 7.70 -7.21
C LEU A 201 -11.56 6.39 -7.04
N ARG A 202 -10.95 5.38 -6.40
CA ARG A 202 -11.56 4.05 -6.18
C ARG A 202 -12.19 3.92 -4.80
N PHE A 203 -11.82 4.77 -3.84
CA PHE A 203 -12.38 4.74 -2.51
C PHE A 203 -13.88 4.97 -2.54
N ARG A 204 -14.62 4.21 -1.73
CA ARG A 204 -16.02 4.49 -1.38
C ARG A 204 -16.11 5.19 -0.03
N GLY A 205 -17.33 5.55 0.39
CA GLY A 205 -17.54 6.33 1.61
C GLY A 205 -16.92 5.70 2.86
N ARG A 206 -16.89 4.36 2.95
CA ARG A 206 -16.30 3.64 4.10
C ARG A 206 -14.78 3.80 4.14
N GLU A 207 -14.12 3.68 3.00
CA GLU A 207 -12.67 3.85 2.85
C GLU A 207 -12.27 5.31 3.10
N TYR A 208 -13.02 6.27 2.56
CA TYR A 208 -12.82 7.70 2.87
C TYR A 208 -12.90 7.97 4.38
N GLU A 209 -13.99 7.53 5.02
CA GLU A 209 -14.22 7.73 6.46
C GLU A 209 -13.09 7.09 7.28
N PHE A 210 -12.71 5.87 6.92
CA PHE A 210 -11.66 5.13 7.59
C PHE A 210 -10.29 5.81 7.47
N VAL A 211 -9.85 6.14 6.26
CA VAL A 211 -8.53 6.76 6.03
C VAL A 211 -8.47 8.12 6.72
N SER A 212 -9.56 8.89 6.67
CA SER A 212 -9.67 10.15 7.40
C SER A 212 -9.50 9.95 8.91
N ARG A 213 -10.23 9.00 9.50
CA ARG A 213 -10.12 8.70 10.94
C ARG A 213 -8.72 8.25 11.33
N LEU A 214 -8.10 7.36 10.56
CA LEU A 214 -6.73 6.89 10.82
C LEU A 214 -5.73 8.04 10.78
N ALA A 215 -5.79 8.90 9.76
CA ALA A 215 -4.91 10.05 9.64
C ALA A 215 -5.10 11.05 10.80
N LEU A 216 -6.33 11.22 11.29
CA LEU A 216 -6.62 12.04 12.47
C LEU A 216 -6.06 11.43 13.76
N MET A 217 -6.20 10.12 13.95
CA MET A 217 -5.62 9.40 15.09
C MET A 217 -4.11 9.55 15.12
N ILE A 218 -3.44 9.32 13.98
CA ILE A 218 -1.99 9.51 13.84
C ILE A 218 -1.60 10.95 14.17
N LYS A 219 -2.25 11.95 13.57
CA LYS A 219 -1.95 13.38 13.81
C LYS A 219 -2.05 13.78 15.28
N ARG A 220 -2.90 13.11 16.06
CA ARG A 220 -3.13 13.37 17.49
C ARG A 220 -2.12 12.67 18.42
N ILE A 221 -1.19 11.87 17.88
CA ILE A 221 -0.14 11.25 18.68
C ILE A 221 0.77 12.34 19.28
N ASP A 222 0.87 12.33 20.61
CA ASP A 222 1.78 13.21 21.33
C ASP A 222 3.24 12.89 20.98
N GLY A 223 4.08 13.93 20.93
CA GLY A 223 5.49 13.83 20.58
C GLY A 223 5.81 13.94 19.09
N LEU A 224 4.80 13.92 18.20
CA LEU A 224 5.00 14.12 16.77
C LEU A 224 5.55 15.51 16.45
N GLY A 225 6.58 15.55 15.60
CA GLY A 225 7.10 16.79 15.02
C GLY A 225 6.07 17.46 14.10
N ASP A 226 6.17 18.78 13.95
CA ASP A 226 5.21 19.56 13.15
C ASP A 226 5.21 19.13 11.68
N ASP A 227 6.39 18.87 11.10
CA ASP A 227 6.51 18.33 9.73
C ASP A 227 5.80 16.97 9.57
N THR A 228 5.83 16.14 10.61
CA THR A 228 5.20 14.81 10.60
C THR A 228 3.68 14.93 10.74
N LYS A 229 3.20 15.88 11.55
CA LYS A 229 1.78 16.26 11.60
C LYS A 229 1.29 16.82 10.26
N ILE A 230 2.13 17.58 9.54
CA ILE A 230 1.83 18.04 8.17
C ILE A 230 1.68 16.84 7.24
N ALA A 231 2.59 15.85 7.28
CA ALA A 231 2.47 14.65 6.46
C ALA A 231 1.17 13.86 6.75
N ALA A 232 0.77 13.73 8.01
CA ALA A 232 -0.53 13.13 8.38
C ALA A 232 -1.72 13.96 7.84
N LYS A 233 -1.63 15.29 7.91
CA LYS A 233 -2.65 16.20 7.36
C LYS A 233 -2.76 16.09 5.83
N MET A 234 -1.66 15.89 5.12
CA MET A 234 -1.68 15.73 3.66
C MET A 234 -2.52 14.54 3.20
N ILE A 235 -2.69 13.50 4.03
CA ILE A 235 -3.59 12.38 3.73
C ILE A 235 -5.03 12.89 3.59
N HIS A 236 -5.51 13.70 4.56
CA HIS A 236 -6.81 14.36 4.50
C HIS A 236 -6.94 15.30 3.30
N GLU A 237 -5.91 16.11 3.04
CA GLU A 237 -5.94 17.07 1.92
C GLU A 237 -5.98 16.38 0.55
N VAL A 238 -5.45 15.16 0.43
CA VAL A 238 -5.65 14.33 -0.76
C VAL A 238 -7.10 13.87 -0.82
N LEU A 239 -7.62 13.27 0.25
CA LEU A 239 -9.01 12.79 0.28
C LEU A 239 -10.02 13.89 -0.07
N ASP A 240 -9.97 15.05 0.58
CA ASP A 240 -10.91 16.15 0.34
C ASP A 240 -10.91 16.66 -1.10
N ARG A 241 -9.74 16.63 -1.77
CA ARG A 241 -9.66 17.02 -3.19
C ARG A 241 -10.45 16.08 -4.10
N TYR A 242 -10.39 14.78 -3.84
CA TYR A 242 -11.06 13.77 -4.67
C TYR A 242 -12.51 13.52 -4.26
N TYR A 243 -12.83 13.64 -2.97
CA TYR A 243 -14.15 13.32 -2.42
C TYR A 243 -15.09 14.53 -2.32
N MET A 244 -14.55 15.71 -1.98
CA MET A 244 -15.33 16.94 -1.76
C MET A 244 -15.11 17.96 -2.88
N GLY A 245 -14.52 17.56 -4.01
CA GLY A 245 -14.23 18.48 -5.13
C GLY A 245 -13.30 19.65 -4.76
N GLY A 246 -12.51 19.51 -3.69
CA GLY A 246 -11.60 20.57 -3.21
C GLY A 246 -12.26 21.68 -2.39
N THR A 247 -13.55 21.58 -2.06
CA THR A 247 -14.16 22.43 -1.03
C THR A 247 -13.86 21.80 0.33
N GLY A 248 -12.75 22.22 0.95
CA GLY A 248 -12.24 21.60 2.19
C GLY A 248 -13.29 21.48 3.32
N LEU A 249 -13.02 20.58 4.27
CA LEU A 249 -13.85 20.33 5.44
C LEU A 249 -14.25 21.61 6.18
N ASP A 250 -15.52 21.98 6.08
CA ASP A 250 -16.14 22.87 7.04
C ASP A 250 -16.24 22.12 8.37
N SER A 251 -15.77 22.75 9.44
CA SER A 251 -15.59 22.16 10.76
C SER A 251 -16.83 21.49 11.37
N GLY A 252 -18.03 21.78 10.84
CA GLY A 252 -19.30 21.19 11.24
C GLY A 252 -19.50 19.72 10.84
N PHE A 253 -18.88 19.23 9.74
CA PHE A 253 -19.10 17.85 9.28
C PHE A 253 -18.41 16.82 10.19
N VAL A 254 -17.24 17.19 10.74
CA VAL A 254 -16.49 16.34 11.69
C VAL A 254 -17.23 16.22 13.03
N GLN A 255 -17.98 17.24 13.45
CA GLN A 255 -18.78 17.19 14.69
C GLN A 255 -20.04 16.33 14.54
N GLY A 256 -20.67 16.30 13.37
CA GLY A 256 -21.83 15.43 13.11
C GLY A 256 -21.51 13.93 13.19
N LEU A 257 -20.32 13.53 12.76
CA LEU A 257 -19.86 12.13 12.78
C LEU A 257 -19.42 11.64 14.17
N ILE A 258 -19.05 12.54 15.09
CA ILE A 258 -18.71 12.20 16.48
C ILE A 258 -19.98 12.08 17.34
N GLY A 259 -21.04 12.83 17.01
CA GLY A 259 -22.30 12.83 17.76
C GLY A 259 -23.19 11.59 17.58
N MET A 260 -22.93 10.74 16.57
CA MET A 260 -23.77 9.55 16.31
C MET A 260 -23.37 8.30 17.11
N HIS A 261 -22.37 8.38 17.99
CA HIS A 261 -21.99 7.27 18.90
C HIS A 261 -22.19 7.62 20.39
N SER A 262 -22.97 8.66 20.66
CA SER A 262 -23.53 8.93 22.00
C SER A 262 -25.06 8.99 21.92
N ALA A 263 -25.68 7.83 21.71
CA ALA A 263 -27.08 7.54 22.03
C ALA A 263 -27.24 6.04 22.30
#